data_AF-A0A6L9JSD7-F1
#
_entry.id   AF-A0A6L9JSD7-F1
#
_cell.length_a   1.000
_cell.length_b   1.000
_cell.length_c   1.000
_cell.angle_alpha   90.00
_cell.angle_beta   90.00
_cell.angle_gamma   90.00
#
_symmetry.space_group_name_H-M   'P 1'
#
loop_
_entity.id
_entity.type
_entity.pdbx_description
1 polymer ?
#
loop_
_entity_poly.entity_id
_entity_poly.type
_entity_poly.pdbx_seq_one_letter_code
_entity_poly.pdbx_strand_id
1 'polypeptide(L)'
;MAEGVRSPLLNPVLSFLDKPVPNTVSGGGKNSKGIIWARLDTQKEKLSKELRCISEDDGIVSHSGKIHLLAKMFDDSLAPSWTPDDLFEPDDLTRIVAPAFDGYLVEISGSRISSLIEKIERAKNGRIKVDISRLESIIGFDKNQVLRGRKEKAVFEAFDDVEKQFNVWVLPFHDKKARVSVKKELEEFANQKIIGFGHSKFDNVFKNEEIQKNGNRYFPRKLDEYLIDGILSFTTVINNLENFNKLISSGIVYRIEPVHHVSAKSVPPGSGKEPIPNLTRILDKKLTRSLFQEQSFGVHQKQLRGGNRLWTT
;
A
#
# COMPACT_ATOMS: atom_id res chain seq x y z
N MET A 1 -3.44 -25.60 -30.50
CA MET A 1 -2.24 -25.43 -29.66
C MET A 1 -2.11 -23.95 -29.38
N ALA A 2 -2.26 -23.55 -28.12
CA ALA A 2 -1.95 -22.18 -27.69
C ALA A 2 -0.73 -22.29 -26.78
N GLU A 3 0.41 -21.78 -27.23
CA GLU A 3 1.56 -21.57 -26.36
C GLU A 3 1.10 -20.69 -25.20
N GLY A 4 1.15 -21.23 -23.98
CA GLY A 4 0.77 -20.51 -22.79
C GLY A 4 1.62 -19.26 -22.66
N VAL A 5 1.02 -18.10 -22.88
CA VAL A 5 1.64 -16.79 -22.69
C VAL A 5 2.09 -16.75 -21.22
N ARG A 6 3.40 -16.92 -21.00
CA ARG A 6 4.07 -16.66 -19.71
C ARG A 6 4.14 -15.15 -19.49
N SER A 7 2.99 -14.48 -19.48
CA SER A 7 2.92 -13.05 -19.19
C SER A 7 3.16 -12.87 -17.70
N PRO A 8 4.18 -12.09 -17.30
CA PRO A 8 4.30 -11.71 -15.91
C PRO A 8 3.06 -10.89 -15.53
N LEU A 9 2.34 -11.34 -14.50
CA LEU A 9 1.28 -10.54 -13.89
C LEU A 9 1.96 -9.36 -13.18
N LEU A 10 1.79 -8.17 -13.74
CA LEU A 10 2.14 -6.91 -13.07
C LEU A 10 1.32 -6.80 -11.79
N ASN A 11 1.94 -6.37 -10.70
CA ASN A 11 1.25 -6.07 -9.45
C ASN A 11 0.70 -4.64 -9.53
N PRO A 12 -0.57 -4.41 -9.91
CA PRO A 12 -1.09 -3.05 -9.97
C PRO A 12 -1.13 -2.47 -8.56
N VAL A 13 -0.74 -1.20 -8.42
CA VAL A 13 -1.07 -0.44 -7.22
C VAL A 13 -2.59 -0.30 -7.18
N LEU A 14 -3.24 -1.10 -6.32
CA LEU A 14 -4.68 -1.04 -6.11
C LEU A 14 -5.01 0.28 -5.41
N SER A 15 -5.72 1.18 -6.11
CA SER A 15 -6.28 2.38 -5.49
C SER A 15 -7.69 2.07 -4.97
N PHE A 16 -7.93 2.35 -3.70
CA PHE A 16 -9.30 2.33 -3.16
C PHE A 16 -10.12 3.43 -3.82
N LEU A 17 -11.37 3.10 -4.20
CA LEU A 17 -12.30 4.04 -4.83
C LEU A 17 -12.89 5.03 -3.81
N ASP A 18 -12.97 4.62 -2.54
CA ASP A 18 -13.48 5.45 -1.46
C ASP A 18 -12.36 6.16 -0.72
N LYS A 19 -12.59 7.45 -0.42
CA LYS A 19 -11.72 8.24 0.45
C LYS A 19 -11.95 7.78 1.90
N PRO A 20 -10.90 7.50 2.69
CA PRO A 20 -11.06 7.12 4.08
C PRO A 20 -11.73 8.26 4.86
N VAL A 21 -12.85 7.97 5.52
CA VAL A 21 -13.50 8.89 6.44
C VAL A 21 -13.03 8.55 7.86
N PRO A 22 -12.28 9.43 8.53
CA PRO A 22 -11.85 9.18 9.90
C PRO A 22 -13.07 9.21 10.82
N ASN A 23 -13.33 8.08 11.49
CA ASN A 23 -14.31 8.03 12.57
C ASN A 23 -13.65 8.58 13.85
N THR A 24 -14.20 9.65 14.41
CA THR A 24 -13.78 10.18 15.71
C THR A 24 -14.20 9.22 16.81
N VAL A 25 -13.22 8.61 17.48
CA VAL A 25 -13.47 7.86 18.71
C VAL A 25 -13.61 8.87 19.84
N SER A 26 -14.72 8.82 20.58
CA SER A 26 -14.91 9.62 21.81
C SER A 26 -13.95 9.10 22.89
N GLY A 27 -12.75 9.68 22.94
CA GLY A 27 -11.73 9.40 23.94
C GLY A 27 -11.47 10.64 24.78
N GLY A 28 -11.41 10.49 26.10
CA GLY A 28 -11.10 11.58 27.03
C GLY A 28 -9.78 12.27 26.65
N GLY A 29 -9.79 13.60 26.56
CA GLY A 29 -8.67 14.37 26.04
C GLY A 29 -7.38 14.20 26.86
N LYS A 30 -6.24 14.41 26.18
CA LYS A 30 -4.91 14.40 26.79
C LYS A 30 -4.85 15.35 27.98
N ASN A 31 -4.34 14.84 29.09
CA ASN A 31 -4.18 15.59 30.33
C ASN A 31 -2.87 15.20 31.02
N SER A 32 -2.56 15.89 32.13
CA SER A 32 -1.31 15.72 32.87
C SER A 32 -1.05 14.30 33.38
N LYS A 33 -2.09 13.46 33.54
CA LYS A 33 -1.93 12.04 33.93
C LYS A 33 -1.32 11.20 32.81
N GLY A 34 -1.45 11.65 31.56
CA GLY A 34 -0.82 11.00 30.42
C GLY A 34 0.68 11.26 30.32
N ILE A 35 1.26 12.18 31.09
CA ILE A 35 2.68 12.54 30.95
C ILE A 35 3.55 11.41 31.50
N ILE A 36 4.47 10.89 30.69
CA ILE A 36 5.49 9.95 31.17
C ILE A 36 6.65 10.77 31.74
N TRP A 37 6.53 11.17 33.02
CA TRP A 37 7.49 12.05 33.68
C TRP A 37 8.92 11.52 33.67
N ALA A 38 9.09 10.20 33.78
CA ALA A 38 10.40 9.54 33.75
C ALA A 38 11.16 9.76 32.42
N ARG A 39 10.46 10.08 31.32
CA ARG A 39 11.06 10.29 29.99
C ARG A 39 11.12 11.77 29.60
N LEU A 40 10.30 12.63 30.22
CA LEU A 40 10.00 13.96 29.69
C LEU A 40 11.25 14.83 29.50
N ASP A 41 12.07 15.00 30.54
CA ASP A 41 13.22 15.91 30.48
C ASP A 41 14.30 15.37 29.53
N THR A 42 14.56 14.05 29.59
CA THR A 42 15.46 13.39 28.63
C THR A 42 14.96 13.54 27.20
N GLN A 43 13.64 13.46 26.96
CA GLN A 43 13.10 13.64 25.62
C GLN A 43 13.15 15.08 25.14
N LYS A 44 12.95 16.07 26.02
CA LYS A 44 13.16 17.47 25.64
C LYS A 44 14.57 17.70 25.12
N GLU A 45 15.58 17.22 25.83
CA GLU A 45 16.97 17.36 25.42
C GLU A 45 17.27 16.60 24.12
N LYS A 46 16.82 15.33 24.04
CA LYS A 46 17.06 14.48 22.88
C LYS A 46 16.42 15.05 21.61
N LEU A 47 15.12 15.33 21.64
CA LEU A 47 14.37 15.81 20.47
C LEU A 47 14.89 17.18 20.00
N SER A 48 15.21 18.08 20.93
CA SER A 48 15.82 19.37 20.58
C SER A 48 17.19 19.21 19.94
N LYS A 49 18.02 18.26 20.41
CA LYS A 49 19.31 17.96 19.80
C LYS A 49 19.15 17.40 18.38
N GLU A 50 18.24 16.46 18.18
CA GLU A 50 17.97 15.89 16.86
C GLU A 50 17.50 16.95 15.86
N LEU A 51 16.60 17.85 16.29
CA LEU A 51 16.16 18.98 15.46
C LEU A 51 17.28 19.97 15.14
N ARG A 52 18.22 20.21 16.06
CA ARG A 52 19.41 21.04 15.77
C ARG A 52 20.27 20.41 14.69
N CYS A 53 20.54 19.11 14.79
CA CYS A 53 21.29 18.38 13.76
C CYS A 53 20.60 18.47 12.39
N ILE A 54 19.27 18.36 12.34
CA ILE A 54 18.47 18.52 11.11
C ILE A 54 18.57 19.94 10.56
N SER A 55 18.55 20.95 11.42
CA SER A 55 18.66 22.36 11.00
C SER A 55 20.03 22.71 10.44
N GLU A 56 21.06 21.96 10.81
CA GLU A 56 22.45 22.14 10.37
C GLU A 56 22.80 21.21 9.18
N ASP A 57 21.90 20.32 8.78
CA ASP A 57 22.12 19.35 7.70
C ASP A 57 21.78 19.97 6.33
N ASP A 58 22.83 20.43 5.64
CA ASP A 58 22.74 20.94 4.26
C ASP A 58 22.31 19.86 3.24
N GLY A 59 22.30 18.58 3.60
CA GLY A 59 21.91 17.47 2.74
C GLY A 59 20.40 17.29 2.60
N ILE A 60 19.59 17.95 3.42
CA ILE A 60 18.13 17.81 3.39
C ILE A 60 17.54 18.62 2.23
N VAL A 61 16.99 17.91 1.25
CA VAL A 61 16.31 18.54 0.12
C VAL A 61 14.97 19.12 0.57
N SER A 62 14.73 20.38 0.19
CA SER A 62 13.48 21.09 0.49
C SER A 62 12.73 21.49 -0.78
N HIS A 63 11.40 21.45 -0.71
CA HIS A 63 10.52 21.89 -1.78
C HIS A 63 9.78 23.15 -1.34
N SER A 64 10.09 24.29 -1.95
CA SER A 64 9.60 25.60 -1.51
C SER A 64 9.91 25.90 -0.02
N GLY A 65 11.08 25.45 0.47
CA GLY A 65 11.49 25.62 1.86
C GLY A 65 10.73 24.75 2.87
N LYS A 66 9.95 23.77 2.39
CA LYS A 66 9.27 22.75 3.19
C LYS A 66 10.06 21.45 3.13
N ILE A 67 10.13 20.77 4.27
CA ILE A 67 10.75 19.45 4.43
C ILE A 67 9.81 18.55 5.22
N HIS A 68 10.07 17.25 5.19
CA HIS A 68 9.37 16.28 6.04
C HIS A 68 10.28 15.74 7.13
N LEU A 69 9.70 15.59 8.32
CA LEU A 69 10.29 14.93 9.47
C LEU A 69 9.53 13.64 9.73
N LEU A 70 10.24 12.61 10.19
CA LEU A 70 9.64 11.42 10.76
C LEU A 70 9.65 11.55 12.29
N ALA A 71 8.47 11.77 12.87
CA ALA A 71 8.26 11.76 14.31
C ALA A 71 7.92 10.33 14.75
N LYS A 72 8.91 9.61 15.26
CA LYS A 72 8.76 8.24 15.75
C LYS A 72 8.17 8.23 17.16
N MET A 73 7.24 7.33 17.38
CA MET A 73 6.60 7.10 18.67
C MET A 73 7.25 5.90 19.34
N PHE A 74 7.26 5.87 20.67
CA PHE A 74 7.56 4.63 21.39
C PHE A 74 6.52 3.54 21.08
N ASP A 75 6.91 2.27 21.18
CA ASP A 75 6.02 1.11 20.98
C ASP A 75 4.75 1.17 21.84
N ASP A 76 4.87 1.66 23.08
CA ASP A 76 3.76 1.83 24.03
C ASP A 76 2.85 3.03 23.71
N SER A 77 3.16 3.78 22.65
CA SER A 77 2.57 5.09 22.33
C SER A 77 2.02 5.18 20.90
N LEU A 78 1.92 4.07 20.17
CA LEU A 78 1.41 4.01 18.79
C LEU A 78 -0.11 4.14 18.66
N ALA A 79 -0.86 4.15 19.77
CA ALA A 79 -2.32 4.27 19.72
C ALA A 79 -2.75 5.66 19.17
N PRO A 80 -3.80 5.75 18.35
CA PRO A 80 -4.24 7.02 17.75
C PRO A 80 -4.56 8.13 18.76
N SER A 81 -4.98 7.78 19.98
CA SER A 81 -5.22 8.73 21.08
C SER A 81 -3.96 9.49 21.53
N TRP A 82 -2.79 8.98 21.17
CA TRP A 82 -1.48 9.54 21.48
C TRP A 82 -0.81 10.23 20.29
N THR A 83 -1.51 10.38 19.17
CA THR A 83 -1.04 11.16 18.01
C THR A 83 -0.51 12.50 18.51
N PRO A 84 0.71 12.95 18.16
CA PRO A 84 1.34 14.16 18.71
C PRO A 84 0.79 15.46 18.07
N ASP A 85 -0.53 15.59 18.05
CA ASP A 85 -1.26 16.69 17.43
C ASP A 85 -1.08 18.03 18.15
N ASP A 86 -0.90 18.07 19.48
CA ASP A 86 -0.65 19.32 20.22
C ASP A 86 0.78 19.87 19.98
N LEU A 87 1.76 18.98 19.78
CA LEU A 87 3.12 19.39 19.40
C LEU A 87 3.17 19.84 17.94
N PHE A 88 2.54 19.10 17.03
CA PHE A 88 2.53 19.37 15.59
C PHE A 88 1.20 19.94 15.10
N GLU A 89 0.60 20.82 15.90
CA GLU A 89 -0.69 21.46 15.59
C GLU A 89 -0.64 22.09 14.19
N PRO A 90 -1.71 21.96 13.39
CA PRO A 90 -1.75 22.53 12.06
C PRO A 90 -1.67 24.07 12.10
N ASP A 91 -0.47 24.60 11.97
CA ASP A 91 -0.17 26.03 11.94
C ASP A 91 0.83 26.35 10.81
N ASP A 92 1.40 27.55 10.83
CA ASP A 92 2.44 27.95 9.87
C ASP A 92 3.79 27.25 10.11
N LEU A 93 3.99 26.66 11.30
CA LEU A 93 5.20 25.96 11.71
C LEU A 93 5.20 24.54 11.16
N THR A 94 4.21 23.74 11.55
CA THR A 94 4.23 22.28 11.38
C THR A 94 2.84 21.71 11.08
N ARG A 95 2.79 20.52 10.49
CA ARG A 95 1.56 19.75 10.35
C ARG A 95 1.85 18.27 10.15
N ILE A 96 1.11 17.40 10.83
CA ILE A 96 1.07 15.97 10.50
C ILE A 96 0.37 15.77 9.15
N VAL A 97 1.06 15.20 8.17
CA VAL A 97 0.53 14.99 6.81
C VAL A 97 0.09 13.55 6.55
N ALA A 98 0.74 12.57 7.17
CA ALA A 98 0.41 11.16 7.00
C ALA A 98 0.93 10.32 8.18
N PRO A 99 0.30 9.16 8.47
CA PRO A 99 0.93 8.14 9.29
C PRO A 99 2.17 7.56 8.58
N ALA A 100 3.17 7.19 9.35
CA ALA A 100 4.41 6.57 8.89
C ALA A 100 4.71 5.27 9.65
N PHE A 101 5.75 4.55 9.23
CA PHE A 101 6.22 3.38 9.97
C PHE A 101 6.73 3.85 11.34
N ASP A 102 6.16 3.31 12.41
CA ASP A 102 6.42 3.64 13.81
C ASP A 102 6.18 5.10 14.21
N GLY A 103 5.29 5.82 13.51
CA GLY A 103 4.96 7.18 13.91
C GLY A 103 4.24 7.98 12.83
N TYR A 104 4.66 9.23 12.67
CA TYR A 104 3.97 10.21 11.84
C TYR A 104 4.93 11.01 10.97
N LEU A 105 4.50 11.28 9.74
CA LEU A 105 5.19 12.19 8.83
C LEU A 105 4.69 13.61 9.08
N VAL A 106 5.62 14.51 9.38
CA VAL A 106 5.35 15.91 9.73
C VAL A 106 5.97 16.82 8.68
N GLU A 107 5.17 17.68 8.07
CA GLU A 107 5.67 18.76 7.23
C GLU A 107 6.06 19.96 8.10
N ILE A 108 7.23 20.55 7.86
CA ILE A 108 7.73 21.75 8.55
C ILE A 108 8.41 22.68 7.55
N SER A 109 8.39 23.98 7.81
CA SER A 109 9.29 24.90 7.11
C SER A 109 10.70 24.84 7.72
N GLY A 110 11.73 24.60 6.89
CA GLY A 110 13.11 24.47 7.38
C GLY A 110 13.57 25.67 8.20
N SER A 111 13.17 26.89 7.81
CA SER A 111 13.48 28.13 8.54
C SER A 111 12.82 28.24 9.93
N ARG A 112 11.88 27.35 10.25
CA ARG A 112 11.10 27.36 11.50
C ARG A 112 11.41 26.19 12.44
N ILE A 113 12.45 25.39 12.14
CA ILE A 113 12.93 24.32 13.04
C ILE A 113 13.32 24.89 14.41
N SER A 114 13.97 26.06 14.45
CA SER A 114 14.34 26.76 15.70
C SER A 114 13.13 27.05 16.59
N SER A 115 12.00 27.45 16.01
CA SER A 115 10.76 27.68 16.75
C SER A 115 10.19 26.39 17.34
N LEU A 116 10.31 25.25 16.64
CA LEU A 116 9.90 23.95 17.17
C LEU A 116 10.80 23.51 18.35
N ILE A 117 12.11 23.75 18.25
CA ILE A 117 13.06 23.50 19.34
C ILE A 117 12.65 24.29 20.58
N GLU A 118 12.37 25.60 20.44
CA GLU A 118 11.90 26.42 21.56
C GLU A 118 10.58 25.92 22.15
N LYS A 119 9.64 25.47 21.30
CA LYS A 119 8.35 24.89 21.73
C LYS A 119 8.56 23.65 22.60
N ILE A 120 9.52 22.79 22.26
CA ILE A 120 9.86 21.58 23.01
C ILE A 120 10.55 21.92 24.34
N GLU A 121 11.60 22.74 24.30
CA GLU A 121 12.38 23.11 25.50
C GLU A 121 11.49 23.80 26.54
N ARG A 122 10.71 24.78 26.09
CA ARG A 122 9.86 25.63 26.95
C ARG A 122 8.46 25.06 27.19
N ALA A 123 8.21 23.80 26.84
CA ALA A 123 6.88 23.18 26.97
C ALA A 123 6.36 23.24 28.42
N LYS A 124 5.36 24.11 28.65
CA LYS A 124 4.62 24.25 29.91
C LYS A 124 3.25 23.55 29.87
N ASN A 125 2.60 23.55 28.72
CA ASN A 125 1.29 22.93 28.50
C ASN A 125 1.37 21.41 28.73
N GLY A 126 0.46 20.87 29.55
CA GLY A 126 0.40 19.45 29.85
C GLY A 126 0.23 18.57 28.61
N ARG A 127 -0.51 19.03 27.59
CA ARG A 127 -0.73 18.26 26.35
C ARG A 127 0.53 18.16 25.49
N ILE A 128 1.27 19.26 25.34
CA ILE A 128 2.57 19.25 24.67
C ILE A 128 3.56 18.35 25.41
N LYS A 129 3.54 18.35 26.76
CA LYS A 129 4.37 17.43 27.55
C LYS A 129 3.99 15.96 27.33
N VAL A 130 2.70 15.65 27.19
CA VAL A 130 2.21 14.31 26.83
C VAL A 130 2.84 13.87 25.51
N ASP A 131 2.83 14.72 24.49
CA ASP A 131 3.38 14.43 23.17
C ASP A 131 4.89 14.21 23.21
N ILE A 132 5.63 15.15 23.82
CA ILE A 132 7.09 15.05 23.96
C ILE A 132 7.49 13.76 24.68
N SER A 133 6.78 13.39 25.75
CA SER A 133 7.11 12.19 26.53
C SER A 133 6.88 10.86 25.78
N ARG A 134 6.14 10.90 24.66
CA ARG A 134 5.76 9.73 23.85
C ARG A 134 6.49 9.63 22.52
N LEU A 135 7.13 10.71 22.09
CA LEU A 135 8.02 10.68 20.96
C LEU A 135 9.31 9.98 21.36
N GLU A 136 9.71 9.01 20.56
CA GLU A 136 10.99 8.34 20.69
C GLU A 136 12.11 9.19 20.09
N SER A 137 11.89 9.70 18.87
CA SER A 137 12.86 10.51 18.11
C SER A 137 12.16 11.33 17.03
N ILE A 138 12.78 12.43 16.62
CA ILE A 138 12.43 13.19 15.42
C ILE A 138 13.62 13.16 14.47
N ILE A 139 13.45 12.61 13.28
CA ILE A 139 14.52 12.51 12.27
C ILE A 139 14.11 13.18 10.96
N GLY A 140 15.08 13.67 10.19
CA GLY A 140 14.85 14.13 8.83
C GLY A 140 14.38 12.96 7.94
N PHE A 141 13.44 13.21 7.04
CA PHE A 141 12.98 12.19 6.10
C PHE A 141 13.94 12.10 4.91
N ASP A 142 14.87 11.14 4.99
CA ASP A 142 15.97 10.97 4.03
C ASP A 142 15.83 9.69 3.19
N LYS A 143 16.84 9.44 2.34
CA LYS A 143 16.92 8.21 1.52
C LYS A 143 16.87 6.92 2.35
N ASN A 144 17.38 6.94 3.58
CA ASN A 144 17.33 5.78 4.47
C ASN A 144 15.88 5.46 4.85
N GLN A 145 15.06 6.49 5.11
CA GLN A 145 13.62 6.31 5.35
C GLN A 145 12.88 5.83 4.10
N VAL A 146 13.21 6.37 2.92
CA VAL A 146 12.63 5.95 1.63
C VAL A 146 12.81 4.45 1.38
N LEU A 147 14.00 3.92 1.70
CA LEU A 147 14.36 2.51 1.48
C LEU A 147 14.06 1.59 2.66
N ARG A 148 13.54 2.13 3.78
CA ARG A 148 13.27 1.40 5.03
C ARG A 148 14.51 0.69 5.59
N GLY A 149 15.64 1.39 5.65
CA GLY A 149 16.89 0.80 6.17
C GLY A 149 17.65 -0.10 5.20
N ARG A 150 17.11 -0.38 4.01
CA ARG A 150 17.77 -1.23 3.01
C ARG A 150 18.82 -0.46 2.23
N LYS A 151 19.89 -1.16 1.83
CA LYS A 151 20.95 -0.61 0.97
C LYS A 151 20.43 -0.37 -0.46
N GLU A 152 20.78 0.76 -1.04
CA GLU A 152 20.38 1.22 -2.38
C GLU A 152 20.59 0.13 -3.45
N LYS A 153 21.82 -0.40 -3.53
CA LYS A 153 22.19 -1.44 -4.48
C LYS A 153 21.35 -2.70 -4.32
N ALA A 154 21.06 -3.12 -3.09
CA ALA A 154 20.26 -4.31 -2.82
C ALA A 154 18.81 -4.14 -3.26
N VAL A 155 18.23 -2.94 -3.13
CA VAL A 155 16.87 -2.65 -3.62
C VAL A 155 16.85 -2.58 -5.15
N PHE A 156 17.86 -1.96 -5.76
CA PHE A 156 17.95 -1.83 -7.21
C PHE A 156 18.22 -3.17 -7.91
N GLU A 157 19.01 -4.06 -7.30
CA GLU A 157 19.38 -5.39 -7.84
C GLU A 157 18.50 -6.53 -7.30
N ALA A 158 17.36 -6.21 -6.69
CA ALA A 158 16.47 -7.22 -6.10
C ALA A 158 15.89 -8.22 -7.13
N PHE A 159 16.01 -7.94 -8.43
CA PHE A 159 15.50 -8.75 -9.52
C PHE A 159 16.36 -8.58 -10.78
N ASP A 160 16.44 -9.64 -11.57
CA ASP A 160 17.33 -9.77 -12.73
C ASP A 160 16.54 -9.56 -14.03
N ASP A 161 15.97 -8.37 -14.18
CA ASP A 161 15.25 -7.95 -15.38
C ASP A 161 16.00 -6.85 -16.15
N VAL A 162 15.85 -6.88 -17.48
CA VAL A 162 16.42 -5.88 -18.39
C VAL A 162 15.80 -4.50 -18.16
N GLU A 163 14.51 -4.44 -17.83
CA GLU A 163 13.79 -3.20 -17.49
C GLU A 163 13.40 -3.24 -16.02
N LYS A 164 14.07 -2.42 -15.19
CA LYS A 164 13.82 -2.40 -13.75
C LYS A 164 12.65 -1.51 -13.38
N GLN A 165 11.56 -2.12 -12.94
CA GLN A 165 10.33 -1.43 -12.56
C GLN A 165 10.21 -1.20 -11.06
N PHE A 166 9.73 -0.03 -10.69
CA PHE A 166 9.53 0.38 -9.30
C PHE A 166 8.15 1.00 -9.10
N ASN A 167 7.50 0.63 -8.01
CA ASN A 167 6.36 1.36 -7.46
C ASN A 167 6.88 2.51 -6.60
N VAL A 168 6.47 3.72 -6.94
CA VAL A 168 6.87 4.97 -6.28
C VAL A 168 5.64 5.58 -5.60
N TRP A 169 5.78 5.93 -4.33
CA TRP A 169 4.86 6.78 -3.60
C TRP A 169 5.53 8.12 -3.36
N VAL A 170 4.87 9.20 -3.73
CA VAL A 170 5.36 10.58 -3.58
C VAL A 170 5.07 11.10 -2.18
N LEU A 171 5.97 11.92 -1.64
CA LEU A 171 5.82 12.59 -0.36
C LEU A 171 4.56 13.46 -0.34
N PRO A 172 3.69 13.32 0.67
CA PRO A 172 2.45 14.06 0.72
C PRO A 172 2.69 15.46 1.27
N PHE A 173 3.00 16.40 0.38
CA PHE A 173 3.06 17.82 0.75
C PHE A 173 1.65 18.37 0.97
N HIS A 174 1.46 19.14 2.04
CA HIS A 174 0.28 19.95 2.27
C HIS A 174 0.40 21.31 1.59
N ASP A 175 1.57 21.95 1.66
CA ASP A 175 1.81 23.25 1.04
C ASP A 175 1.70 23.19 -0.51
N LYS A 176 0.88 24.08 -1.07
CA LYS A 176 0.61 24.12 -2.51
C LYS A 176 1.85 24.47 -3.33
N LYS A 177 2.73 25.36 -2.85
CA LYS A 177 3.96 25.75 -3.56
C LYS A 177 4.96 24.59 -3.54
N ALA A 178 5.05 23.86 -2.44
CA ALA A 178 5.85 22.65 -2.36
C ALA A 178 5.35 21.58 -3.37
N ARG A 179 4.04 21.38 -3.50
CA ARG A 179 3.47 20.47 -4.53
C ARG A 179 3.83 20.88 -5.94
N VAL A 180 3.81 22.19 -6.26
CA VAL A 180 4.22 22.71 -7.57
C VAL A 180 5.71 22.45 -7.82
N SER A 181 6.56 22.64 -6.81
CA SER A 181 7.99 22.32 -6.90
C SER A 181 8.22 20.84 -7.19
N VAL A 182 7.53 19.94 -6.47
CA VAL A 182 7.60 18.49 -6.68
C VAL A 182 7.12 18.10 -8.08
N LYS A 183 6.00 18.66 -8.54
CA LYS A 183 5.50 18.42 -9.90
C LYS A 183 6.55 18.76 -10.95
N LYS A 184 7.14 19.95 -10.85
CA LYS A 184 8.15 20.43 -11.81
C LYS A 184 9.35 19.47 -11.87
N GLU A 185 9.85 19.03 -10.72
CA GLU A 185 10.99 18.12 -10.67
C GLU A 185 10.67 16.72 -11.20
N LEU A 186 9.46 16.20 -10.95
CA LEU A 186 8.99 14.96 -11.57
C LEU A 186 8.86 15.07 -13.10
N GLU A 187 8.41 16.22 -13.63
CA GLU A 187 8.41 16.48 -15.07
C GLU A 187 9.83 16.52 -15.64
N GLU A 188 10.77 17.15 -14.93
CA GLU A 188 12.20 17.16 -15.30
C GLU A 188 12.78 15.75 -15.32
N PHE A 189 12.49 14.92 -14.33
CA PHE A 189 12.93 13.52 -14.30
C PHE A 189 12.39 12.70 -15.47
N ALA A 190 11.14 12.92 -15.85
CA ALA A 190 10.55 12.27 -17.02
C ALA A 190 11.22 12.76 -18.32
N ASN A 191 11.41 14.07 -18.47
CA ASN A 191 12.04 14.68 -19.65
C ASN A 191 13.50 14.25 -19.83
N GLN A 192 14.25 14.12 -18.72
CA GLN A 192 15.64 13.67 -18.70
C GLN A 192 15.78 12.14 -18.78
N LYS A 193 14.68 11.39 -18.87
CA LYS A 193 14.65 9.92 -18.87
C LYS A 193 15.31 9.30 -17.63
N ILE A 194 15.24 10.00 -16.50
CA ILE A 194 15.59 9.44 -15.17
C ILE A 194 14.54 8.41 -14.77
N ILE A 195 13.27 8.76 -14.99
CA ILE A 195 12.11 7.88 -14.84
C ILE A 195 11.48 7.65 -16.22
N GLY A 196 11.07 6.40 -16.48
CA GLY A 196 10.37 5.99 -17.70
C GLY A 196 8.97 5.47 -17.40
N PHE A 197 8.06 5.57 -18.36
CA PHE A 197 6.72 5.01 -18.24
C PHE A 197 6.47 4.02 -19.37
N GLY A 198 5.68 2.99 -19.06
CA GLY A 198 5.37 1.93 -20.00
C GLY A 198 6.30 0.72 -19.90
N HIS A 199 5.95 -0.35 -20.60
CA HIS A 199 6.78 -1.55 -20.75
C HIS A 199 6.86 -1.88 -22.24
N SER A 200 8.09 -2.05 -22.75
CA SER A 200 8.36 -2.36 -24.15
C SER A 200 7.57 -3.56 -24.70
N LYS A 201 7.19 -4.53 -23.85
CA LYS A 201 6.41 -5.71 -24.24
C LYS A 201 4.88 -5.48 -24.27
N PHE A 202 4.34 -4.59 -23.45
CA PHE A 202 2.89 -4.39 -23.31
C PHE A 202 2.37 -3.14 -24.03
N ASP A 203 3.19 -2.11 -24.18
CA ASP A 203 2.81 -0.90 -24.93
C ASP A 203 2.78 -1.14 -26.45
N ASN A 204 3.38 -2.24 -26.90
CA ASN A 204 3.53 -2.61 -28.30
C ASN A 204 2.53 -3.69 -28.78
N VAL A 205 1.51 -4.03 -27.99
CA VAL A 205 0.55 -5.10 -28.37
C VAL A 205 -0.34 -4.69 -29.56
N PHE A 206 -0.49 -3.38 -29.80
CA PHE A 206 -1.09 -2.84 -31.00
C PHE A 206 -0.10 -1.88 -31.66
N LYS A 207 0.49 -2.25 -32.80
CA LYS A 207 1.39 -1.42 -33.62
C LYS A 207 0.64 -0.23 -34.25
N ASN A 208 0.04 0.62 -33.44
CA ASN A 208 -0.40 1.94 -33.85
C ASN A 208 0.60 2.93 -33.26
N GLU A 209 1.44 3.53 -34.11
CA GLU A 209 2.43 4.54 -33.76
C GLU A 209 1.83 5.74 -32.97
N GLU A 210 0.50 5.91 -33.03
CA GLU A 210 -0.23 6.91 -32.25
C GLU A 210 -0.34 6.59 -30.74
N ILE A 211 -0.29 5.32 -30.33
CA ILE A 211 -0.39 4.93 -28.90
C ILE A 211 0.96 5.13 -28.18
N GLN A 212 2.08 4.98 -28.90
CA GLN A 212 3.41 5.29 -28.36
C GLN A 212 3.56 6.78 -28.00
N LYS A 213 2.82 7.67 -28.65
CA LYS A 213 2.72 9.10 -28.25
C LYS A 213 1.83 9.35 -27.03
N ASN A 214 0.99 8.38 -26.65
CA ASN A 214 -0.07 8.57 -25.64
C ASN A 214 0.21 7.95 -24.27
N GLY A 215 1.20 7.06 -24.15
CA GLY A 215 1.66 6.54 -22.83
C GLY A 215 2.06 7.66 -21.87
N ASN A 216 2.48 8.81 -22.40
CA ASN A 216 2.88 9.98 -21.63
C ASN A 216 1.74 10.97 -21.31
N ARG A 217 0.47 10.74 -21.72
CA ARG A 217 -0.64 11.65 -21.35
C ARG A 217 -1.15 11.43 -19.93
N TYR A 218 -1.00 10.22 -19.41
CA TYR A 218 -1.53 9.88 -18.08
C TYR A 218 -0.69 10.44 -16.94
N PHE A 219 0.63 10.59 -17.15
CA PHE A 219 1.52 11.08 -16.11
C PHE A 219 1.28 12.58 -15.79
N PRO A 220 1.20 13.51 -16.76
CA PRO A 220 0.82 14.90 -16.50
C PRO A 220 -0.52 15.04 -15.78
N ARG A 221 -1.53 14.24 -16.15
CA ARG A 221 -2.83 14.23 -15.46
C ARG A 221 -2.70 13.81 -14.00
N LYS A 222 -1.93 12.76 -13.71
CA LYS A 222 -1.64 12.32 -12.32
C LYS A 222 -0.89 13.38 -11.53
N LEU A 223 -0.01 14.15 -12.17
CA LEU A 223 0.66 15.29 -11.54
C LEU A 223 -0.31 16.43 -11.23
N ASP A 224 -1.32 16.67 -12.08
CA ASP A 224 -2.39 17.62 -11.78
C ASP A 224 -3.28 17.15 -10.61
N GLU A 225 -3.60 15.85 -10.54
CA GLU A 225 -4.29 15.24 -9.40
C GLU A 225 -3.47 15.40 -8.11
N TYR A 226 -2.14 15.23 -8.18
CA TYR A 226 -1.24 15.48 -7.05
C TYR A 226 -1.28 16.93 -6.55
N LEU A 227 -1.41 17.92 -7.43
CA LEU A 227 -1.55 19.33 -6.99
C LEU A 227 -2.80 19.53 -6.13
N ILE A 228 -3.88 18.79 -6.42
CA ILE A 228 -5.17 18.86 -5.72
C ILE A 228 -5.13 18.05 -4.42
N ASP A 229 -4.84 16.75 -4.50
CA ASP A 229 -4.97 15.82 -3.38
C ASP A 229 -3.69 15.74 -2.53
N GLY A 230 -2.52 16.07 -3.09
CA GLY A 230 -1.22 15.91 -2.43
C GLY A 230 -0.76 14.47 -2.29
N ILE A 231 -1.44 13.53 -2.93
CA ILE A 231 -1.13 12.10 -2.87
C ILE A 231 -0.91 11.62 -4.30
N LEU A 232 0.19 10.91 -4.52
CA LEU A 232 0.50 10.33 -5.82
C LEU A 232 1.27 9.02 -5.65
N SER A 233 0.85 8.02 -6.41
CA SER A 233 1.63 6.80 -6.61
C SER A 233 1.59 6.37 -8.08
N PHE A 234 2.71 5.82 -8.54
CA PHE A 234 2.84 5.35 -9.92
C PHE A 234 3.94 4.27 -10.02
N THR A 235 3.91 3.55 -11.13
CA THR A 235 4.96 2.60 -11.50
C THR A 235 5.84 3.24 -12.58
N THR A 236 7.16 3.08 -12.45
CA THR A 236 8.13 3.64 -13.40
C THR A 236 9.26 2.67 -13.67
N VAL A 237 9.90 2.80 -14.83
CA VAL A 237 11.14 2.11 -15.20
C VAL A 237 12.34 2.99 -14.86
N ILE A 238 13.36 2.43 -14.21
CA ILE A 238 14.61 3.11 -13.87
C ILE A 238 15.78 2.31 -14.43
N ASN A 239 16.50 2.87 -15.39
CA ASN A 239 17.43 2.11 -16.23
C ASN A 239 18.79 1.84 -15.59
N ASN A 240 19.19 2.59 -14.57
CA ASN A 240 20.51 2.45 -13.94
C ASN A 240 20.49 2.93 -12.48
N LEU A 241 21.51 2.52 -11.73
CA LEU A 241 21.64 2.83 -10.31
C LEU A 241 21.83 4.32 -10.03
N GLU A 242 22.45 5.07 -10.95
CA GLU A 242 22.64 6.52 -10.80
C GLU A 242 21.30 7.26 -10.82
N ASN A 243 20.43 6.95 -11.77
CA ASN A 243 19.08 7.51 -11.87
C ASN A 243 18.22 7.10 -10.67
N PHE A 244 18.36 5.86 -10.20
CA PHE A 244 17.71 5.39 -8.97
C PHE A 244 18.14 6.25 -7.78
N ASN A 245 19.45 6.48 -7.62
CA ASN A 245 20.02 7.27 -6.54
C ASN A 245 19.60 8.75 -6.62
N LYS A 246 19.53 9.33 -7.82
CA LYS A 246 18.98 10.68 -8.05
C LYS A 246 17.53 10.79 -7.56
N LEU A 247 16.69 9.82 -7.94
CA LEU A 247 15.27 9.82 -7.57
C LEU A 247 15.06 9.69 -6.05
N ILE A 248 15.74 8.77 -5.37
CA ILE A 248 15.54 8.57 -3.93
C ILE A 248 16.14 9.69 -3.07
N SER A 249 17.09 10.46 -3.62
CA SER A 249 17.73 11.58 -2.92
C SER A 249 17.06 12.91 -3.21
N SER A 250 16.00 12.94 -4.03
CA SER A 250 15.40 14.19 -4.51
C SER A 250 14.43 14.86 -3.52
N GLY A 251 14.15 14.25 -2.37
CA GLY A 251 13.13 14.77 -1.44
C GLY A 251 11.68 14.67 -1.94
N ILE A 252 11.45 13.91 -3.02
CA ILE A 252 10.10 13.70 -3.60
C ILE A 252 9.51 12.36 -3.18
N VAL A 253 10.34 11.35 -2.95
CA VAL A 253 9.88 9.97 -2.75
C VAL A 253 9.58 9.75 -1.27
N TYR A 254 8.39 9.22 -0.96
CA TYR A 254 8.06 8.70 0.37
C TYR A 254 8.48 7.24 0.51
N ARG A 255 8.23 6.44 -0.53
CA ARG A 255 8.58 5.02 -0.56
C ARG A 255 8.84 4.61 -2.00
N ILE A 256 9.80 3.72 -2.19
CA ILE A 256 10.03 3.03 -3.45
C ILE A 256 10.18 1.54 -3.22
N GLU A 257 9.53 0.73 -4.04
CA GLU A 257 9.63 -0.72 -3.98
C GLU A 257 9.82 -1.31 -5.38
N PRO A 258 10.69 -2.32 -5.54
CA PRO A 258 10.82 -3.02 -6.80
C PRO A 258 9.54 -3.80 -7.11
N VAL A 259 9.08 -3.76 -8.35
CA VAL A 259 7.93 -4.55 -8.81
C VAL A 259 8.36 -6.00 -8.93
N HIS A 260 7.73 -6.89 -8.16
CA HIS A 260 8.02 -8.32 -8.24
C HIS A 260 7.11 -8.94 -9.29
N HIS A 261 7.69 -9.68 -10.23
CA HIS A 261 6.92 -10.47 -11.16
C HIS A 261 6.26 -11.64 -10.44
N VAL A 262 4.93 -11.69 -10.49
CA VAL A 262 4.21 -12.89 -10.08
C VAL A 262 4.30 -13.88 -11.24
N SER A 263 5.26 -14.80 -11.16
CA SER A 263 5.25 -15.96 -12.05
C SER A 263 4.16 -16.91 -11.57
N ALA A 264 3.14 -17.16 -12.39
CA ALA A 264 2.21 -18.24 -12.12
C ALA A 264 3.00 -19.57 -12.09
N LYS A 265 3.11 -20.18 -10.91
CA LYS A 265 3.48 -21.60 -10.79
C LYS A 265 2.28 -22.47 -11.21
N SER A 266 1.62 -22.17 -12.32
CA SER A 266 0.62 -23.07 -12.88
C SER A 266 1.26 -23.79 -14.07
N VAL A 267 1.37 -25.10 -13.92
CA VAL A 267 1.25 -26.00 -15.06
C VAL A 267 0.00 -25.55 -15.82
N PRO A 268 0.04 -25.35 -17.15
CA PRO A 268 -1.12 -24.89 -17.90
C PRO A 268 -2.33 -25.75 -17.54
N PRO A 269 -3.51 -25.16 -17.26
CA PRO A 269 -4.72 -25.94 -17.10
C PRO A 269 -4.89 -26.83 -18.34
N GLY A 270 -4.97 -28.14 -18.14
CA GLY A 270 -4.96 -29.14 -19.22
C GLY A 270 -3.71 -30.03 -19.29
N SER A 271 -2.69 -29.80 -18.46
CA SER A 271 -1.53 -30.70 -18.36
C SER A 271 -1.59 -31.51 -17.07
N GLY A 272 -2.36 -32.59 -17.11
CA GLY A 272 -2.61 -33.53 -16.02
C GLY A 272 -3.76 -34.45 -16.42
N LYS A 273 -3.78 -35.68 -15.90
CA LYS A 273 -4.88 -36.61 -16.17
C LYS A 273 -6.18 -35.95 -15.67
N GLU A 274 -7.11 -35.69 -16.58
CA GLU A 274 -8.40 -35.08 -16.25
C GLU A 274 -9.05 -35.91 -15.13
N PRO A 275 -9.51 -35.28 -14.04
CA PRO A 275 -10.14 -36.02 -12.95
C PRO A 275 -11.38 -36.71 -13.50
N ILE A 276 -11.36 -38.05 -13.48
CA ILE A 276 -12.49 -38.85 -13.94
C ILE A 276 -13.65 -38.55 -12.96
N PRO A 277 -14.79 -38.04 -13.44
CA PRO A 277 -15.95 -37.84 -12.59
C PRO A 277 -16.33 -39.18 -11.93
N ASN A 278 -16.46 -39.19 -10.60
CA ASN A 278 -16.99 -40.37 -9.90
C ASN A 278 -18.44 -40.58 -10.32
N LEU A 279 -18.66 -41.39 -11.36
CA LEU A 279 -19.97 -41.83 -11.84
C LEU A 279 -20.70 -42.78 -10.86
N THR A 280 -20.04 -43.16 -9.77
CA THR A 280 -20.50 -44.14 -8.77
C THR A 280 -21.57 -43.64 -7.80
N ARG A 281 -22.30 -42.57 -8.10
CA ARG A 281 -23.47 -42.18 -7.28
C ARG A 281 -24.80 -41.98 -8.01
N ILE A 282 -24.84 -42.13 -9.33
CA ILE A 282 -26.08 -41.91 -10.11
C ILE A 282 -26.72 -43.24 -10.58
N LEU A 283 -25.98 -44.35 -10.64
CA LEU A 283 -26.52 -45.62 -11.17
C LEU A 283 -27.12 -46.56 -10.10
N ASP A 284 -26.76 -46.43 -8.81
CA ASP A 284 -27.26 -47.34 -7.77
C ASP A 284 -28.70 -47.11 -7.31
N LYS A 285 -29.33 -45.98 -7.67
CA LYS A 285 -30.74 -45.72 -7.31
C LYS A 285 -31.75 -46.10 -8.39
N LYS A 286 -31.32 -46.43 -9.62
CA LYS A 286 -32.24 -46.77 -10.71
C LYS A 286 -32.24 -48.25 -11.13
N LEU A 287 -31.28 -49.06 -10.69
CA LEU A 287 -31.16 -50.46 -11.12
C LEU A 287 -31.67 -51.51 -10.10
N THR A 288 -32.00 -51.13 -8.87
CA THR A 288 -32.56 -52.07 -7.86
C THR A 288 -34.09 -52.11 -7.79
N ARG A 289 -34.80 -51.33 -8.63
CA ARG A 289 -36.28 -51.36 -8.67
C ARG A 289 -36.91 -52.15 -9.81
N SER A 290 -36.12 -52.67 -10.76
CA SER A 290 -36.66 -53.43 -11.92
C SER A 290 -36.34 -54.93 -11.93
N LEU A 291 -35.75 -55.48 -10.86
CA LEU A 291 -35.32 -56.89 -10.82
C LEU A 291 -36.18 -57.78 -9.89
N PHE A 292 -37.33 -57.30 -9.41
CA PHE A 292 -38.24 -58.08 -8.56
C PHE A 292 -39.69 -58.16 -9.06
N GLN A 293 -39.91 -57.96 -10.36
CA GLN A 293 -41.26 -58.06 -10.90
C GLN A 293 -41.27 -58.62 -12.33
N GLU A 294 -40.70 -59.81 -12.52
CA GLU A 294 -41.03 -60.67 -13.68
C GLU A 294 -40.44 -62.08 -13.51
N GLN A 295 -40.97 -62.84 -12.55
CA GLN A 295 -40.98 -64.29 -12.63
C GLN A 295 -42.30 -64.78 -12.05
N SER A 296 -43.23 -65.16 -12.94
CA SER A 296 -44.16 -66.29 -12.82
C SER A 296 -45.38 -66.08 -13.73
N PHE A 297 -45.29 -66.50 -14.99
CA PHE A 297 -46.47 -66.86 -15.78
C PHE A 297 -46.35 -68.32 -16.20
N GLY A 298 -47.40 -69.09 -15.88
CA GLY A 298 -47.75 -70.33 -16.56
C GLY A 298 -47.80 -71.57 -15.67
N VAL A 299 -49.01 -72.07 -15.38
CA VAL A 299 -49.58 -73.25 -16.07
C VAL A 299 -50.83 -73.78 -15.31
N HIS A 300 -51.94 -73.80 -16.06
CA HIS A 300 -53.07 -74.74 -16.06
C HIS A 300 -54.01 -75.02 -14.86
N GLN A 301 -55.29 -74.86 -15.22
CA GLN A 301 -56.39 -75.85 -15.21
C GLN A 301 -57.41 -75.90 -14.06
N LYS A 302 -58.65 -75.63 -14.50
CA LYS A 302 -59.88 -76.43 -14.29
C LYS A 302 -60.52 -76.51 -12.90
N GLN A 303 -61.72 -75.94 -12.90
CA GLN A 303 -63.01 -76.57 -12.58
C GLN A 303 -63.48 -76.73 -11.13
N LEU A 304 -64.70 -76.17 -10.95
CA LEU A 304 -65.92 -76.76 -10.39
C LEU A 304 -66.29 -76.50 -8.92
N ARG A 305 -67.58 -76.14 -8.79
CA ARG A 305 -68.50 -76.22 -7.63
C ARG A 305 -68.20 -75.20 -6.52
N GLY A 306 -69.15 -74.49 -5.95
CA GLY A 306 -70.61 -74.58 -5.91
C GLY A 306 -71.05 -74.02 -4.54
N GLY A 307 -72.26 -73.45 -4.45
CA GLY A 307 -72.97 -73.34 -3.17
C GLY A 307 -72.86 -72.01 -2.42
N ASN A 308 -73.88 -71.17 -2.63
CA ASN A 308 -74.83 -70.69 -1.62
C ASN A 308 -74.36 -70.12 -0.25
N ARG A 309 -74.84 -68.87 -0.06
CA ARG A 309 -75.69 -68.38 1.05
C ARG A 309 -75.06 -67.76 2.31
N LEU A 310 -75.51 -66.50 2.48
CA LEU A 310 -76.12 -65.83 3.64
C LEU A 310 -75.30 -65.45 4.89
N TRP A 311 -75.25 -64.11 5.07
CA TRP A 311 -75.71 -63.28 6.20
C TRP A 311 -75.33 -63.63 7.64
N THR A 312 -74.89 -62.58 8.36
CA THR A 312 -75.29 -62.04 9.69
C THR A 312 -74.04 -61.47 10.36
N THR A 313 -74.03 -60.31 11.01
CA THR A 313 -75.04 -59.37 11.52
C THR A 313 -74.42 -57.98 11.57
#